data_AF-A0A7V2AVL6-F1
#
_entry.id   AF-A0A7V2AVL6-F1
#
_cell.length_a   1.000
_cell.length_b   1.000
_cell.length_c   1.000
_cell.angle_alpha   90.00
_cell.angle_beta   90.00
_cell.angle_gamma   90.00
#
_symmetry.space_group_name_H-M   'P 1'
#
loop_
_entity.id
_entity.type
_entity.pdbx_description
1 polymer ?
#
loop_
_entity_poly.entity_id
_entity_poly.type
_entity_poly.pdbx_seq_one_letter_code
_entity_poly.pdbx_strand_id
1 'polypeptide(L)'
;MHYMSRRYSIRPVFAGRIPLGTTPGAGAAASGSARQTIERISGIMSFGENLARVRERIAAAAERSGRSASDVTIVAVTKTFGPEAVEEAVRGGIRDIGENRVQEFLEKADRVSLDCRWHLIGHLQSNKVNKAIGRFAMIQSVDSVALAGKLGRAGKERGLTTDILVEVNTSGE
;
A
#
# COMPACT_ATOMS: atom_id res chain seq x y z
N MET A 1 -25.70 -19.16 4.79
CA MET A 1 -25.14 -19.19 3.43
C MET A 1 -25.57 -17.90 2.72
N HIS A 2 -24.73 -16.87 2.77
CA HIS A 2 -24.86 -15.64 1.97
C HIS A 2 -23.53 -14.87 2.11
N TYR A 3 -22.63 -15.03 1.13
CA TYR A 3 -21.42 -14.23 1.02
C TYR A 3 -21.59 -13.34 -0.20
N MET A 4 -22.05 -12.12 0.01
CA MET A 4 -22.06 -11.07 -1.01
C MET A 4 -21.30 -9.87 -0.47
N SER A 5 -20.05 -9.74 -0.92
CA SER A 5 -19.36 -8.46 -0.99
C SER A 5 -18.61 -8.46 -2.32
N ARG A 6 -19.29 -7.98 -3.37
CA ARG A 6 -18.62 -7.65 -4.63
C ARG A 6 -17.93 -6.30 -4.43
N ARG A 7 -16.63 -6.31 -4.13
CA ARG A 7 -15.74 -5.19 -4.46
C ARG A 7 -14.64 -5.72 -5.37
N TYR A 8 -14.78 -5.40 -6.65
CA TYR A 8 -13.76 -5.66 -7.65
C TYR A 8 -12.54 -4.77 -7.33
N SER A 9 -11.48 -5.37 -6.78
CA SER A 9 -10.16 -4.76 -6.70
C SER A 9 -9.53 -4.81 -8.10
N ILE A 10 -9.77 -3.77 -8.90
CA ILE A 10 -8.98 -3.53 -10.10
C ILE A 10 -7.64 -3.01 -9.59
N ARG A 11 -6.58 -3.84 -9.65
CA ARG A 11 -5.21 -3.44 -9.34
C ARG A 11 -4.78 -2.30 -10.28
N PRO A 12 -4.55 -1.06 -9.83
CA PRO A 12 -3.62 -0.19 -10.53
C PRO A 12 -2.22 -0.67 -10.14
N VAL A 13 -1.66 -1.58 -10.93
CA VAL A 13 -0.23 -1.88 -10.87
C VAL A 13 0.49 -0.59 -11.26
N PHE A 14 1.08 0.13 -10.31
CA PHE A 14 2.27 0.96 -10.53
C PHE A 14 2.94 1.25 -9.18
N ALA A 15 3.94 0.42 -8.84
CA ALA A 15 4.97 0.76 -7.87
C ALA A 15 5.93 1.77 -8.52
N GLY A 16 5.53 3.05 -8.59
CA GLY A 16 6.45 4.14 -8.88
C GLY A 16 7.28 4.41 -7.62
N ARG A 17 8.59 4.11 -7.65
CA ARG A 17 9.51 4.59 -6.62
C ARG A 17 9.50 6.13 -6.65
N ILE A 18 9.03 6.75 -5.59
CA ILE A 18 9.21 8.18 -5.34
C ILE A 18 10.53 8.30 -4.57
N PRO A 19 11.61 8.85 -5.14
CA PRO A 19 12.78 9.15 -4.34
C PRO A 19 12.46 10.37 -3.47
N LEU A 20 12.07 10.12 -2.21
CA LEU A 20 12.07 11.17 -1.19
C LEU A 20 13.52 11.40 -0.79
N GLY A 21 13.96 12.66 -0.91
CA GLY A 21 15.35 13.05 -0.73
C GLY A 21 15.92 12.55 0.59
N THR A 22 16.84 11.60 0.51
CA THR A 22 17.71 11.23 1.62
C THR A 22 18.85 12.24 1.70
N THR A 23 19.00 12.92 2.83
CA THR A 23 20.23 13.63 3.20
C THR A 23 21.40 12.63 3.20
N PRO A 24 22.55 12.94 2.59
CA PRO A 24 23.61 11.95 2.41
C PRO A 24 24.42 11.73 3.69
N GLY A 25 24.35 10.52 4.24
CA GLY A 25 25.40 9.95 5.08
C GLY A 25 26.55 9.44 4.20
N ALA A 26 27.77 9.79 4.58
CA ALA A 26 29.00 9.67 3.81
C ALA A 26 29.39 8.24 3.35
N GLY A 27 30.00 8.13 2.16
CA GLY A 27 30.90 7.02 1.83
C GLY A 27 30.89 6.48 0.39
N ALA A 28 31.83 6.99 -0.42
CA ALA A 28 32.59 6.31 -1.48
C ALA A 28 31.99 6.01 -2.89
N ALA A 29 32.70 6.63 -3.86
CA ALA A 29 33.17 6.12 -5.15
C ALA A 29 32.25 6.10 -6.39
N ALA A 30 32.78 6.74 -7.44
CA ALA A 30 32.17 7.10 -8.71
C ALA A 30 32.29 6.01 -9.78
N SER A 31 31.30 5.93 -10.67
CA SER A 31 31.45 5.97 -12.15
C SER A 31 30.10 5.68 -12.81
N GLY A 32 29.49 6.71 -13.40
CA GLY A 32 28.15 6.62 -13.97
C GLY A 32 27.74 7.87 -14.72
N SER A 33 28.21 7.94 -15.97
CA SER A 33 27.68 8.66 -17.14
C SER A 33 26.82 9.91 -16.91
N ALA A 34 27.22 11.03 -17.53
CA ALA A 34 26.41 12.24 -17.65
C ALA A 34 24.97 11.99 -18.19
N ARG A 35 24.71 10.87 -18.87
CA ARG A 35 23.34 10.43 -19.23
C ARG A 35 22.47 10.06 -18.02
N GLN A 36 23.05 9.41 -17.00
CA GLN A 36 22.35 9.12 -15.74
C GLN A 36 22.04 10.40 -14.96
N THR A 37 22.87 11.45 -15.10
CA THR A 37 22.62 12.76 -14.52
C THR A 37 21.54 13.55 -15.29
N ILE A 38 21.49 13.43 -16.62
CA ILE A 38 20.49 14.12 -17.46
C ILE A 38 19.10 13.47 -17.35
N GLU A 39 18.99 12.14 -17.23
CA GLU A 39 17.71 11.47 -16.87
C GLU A 39 17.25 11.80 -15.44
N ARG A 40 18.19 12.13 -14.54
CA ARG A 40 17.90 12.55 -13.17
C ARG A 40 17.26 13.94 -13.07
N ILE A 41 17.45 14.79 -14.08
CA ILE A 41 17.00 16.20 -14.06
C ILE A 41 15.62 16.37 -14.72
N SER A 42 15.20 15.46 -15.61
CA SER A 42 13.87 15.49 -16.25
C SER A 42 12.73 14.91 -15.39
N GLY A 43 13.03 14.36 -14.21
CA GLY A 43 12.13 13.47 -13.45
C GLY A 43 11.83 13.87 -12.00
N ILE A 44 11.98 15.13 -11.61
CA ILE A 44 11.54 15.59 -10.27
C ILE A 44 10.07 15.98 -10.35
N MET A 45 9.19 14.99 -10.51
CA MET A 45 7.78 15.19 -10.21
C MET A 45 7.62 15.10 -8.70
N SER A 46 7.03 16.11 -8.10
CA SER A 46 6.60 16.08 -6.71
C SER A 46 5.55 14.99 -6.48
N PHE A 47 5.41 14.56 -5.23
CA PHE A 47 4.35 13.64 -4.83
C PHE A 47 2.96 14.14 -5.28
N GLY A 48 2.69 15.44 -5.12
CA GLY A 48 1.43 16.08 -5.50
C GLY A 48 1.14 15.99 -6.99
N GLU A 49 2.13 16.29 -7.85
CA GLU A 49 1.98 16.18 -9.31
C GLU A 49 1.74 14.72 -9.73
N ASN A 50 2.47 13.79 -9.14
CA ASN A 50 2.26 12.37 -9.41
C ASN A 50 0.87 11.90 -8.98
N LEU A 51 0.39 12.33 -7.81
CA LEU A 51 -0.95 12.00 -7.32
C LEU A 51 -2.05 12.58 -8.21
N ALA A 52 -1.90 13.82 -8.68
CA ALA A 52 -2.86 14.44 -9.60
C ALA A 52 -3.00 13.63 -10.88
N ARG A 53 -1.87 13.23 -11.48
CA ARG A 53 -1.82 12.38 -12.67
C ARG A 53 -2.45 11.00 -12.44
N VAL A 54 -2.24 10.39 -11.27
CA VAL A 54 -2.89 9.11 -10.93
C VAL A 54 -4.41 9.28 -10.84
N ARG A 55 -4.90 10.36 -10.21
CA ARG A 55 -6.33 10.65 -10.12
C ARG A 55 -6.97 10.88 -11.50
N GLU A 56 -6.30 11.60 -12.39
CA GLU A 56 -6.75 11.82 -13.77
C GLU A 56 -6.87 10.49 -14.54
N ARG A 57 -5.87 9.61 -14.44
CA ARG A 57 -5.91 8.28 -15.05
C ARG A 57 -7.07 7.44 -14.53
N ILE A 58 -7.34 7.51 -13.23
CA ILE A 58 -8.48 6.83 -12.60
C ILE A 58 -9.79 7.38 -13.15
N ALA A 59 -9.95 8.70 -13.21
CA ALA A 59 -11.16 9.34 -13.74
C ALA A 59 -11.44 8.90 -15.18
N ALA A 60 -10.43 8.97 -16.05
CA ALA A 60 -10.56 8.54 -17.44
C ALA A 60 -10.88 7.05 -17.57
N ALA A 61 -10.30 6.19 -16.74
CA ALA A 61 -10.59 4.75 -16.76
C ALA A 61 -11.99 4.41 -16.21
N ALA A 62 -12.43 5.11 -15.16
CA ALA A 62 -13.77 4.96 -14.59
C ALA A 62 -14.83 5.36 -15.62
N GLU A 63 -14.65 6.50 -16.30
CA GLU A 63 -15.54 6.96 -17.38
C GLU A 63 -15.66 5.93 -18.51
N ARG A 64 -14.53 5.44 -19.04
CA ARG A 64 -14.52 4.39 -20.09
C ARG A 64 -15.22 3.09 -19.68
N SER A 65 -15.33 2.82 -18.38
CA SER A 65 -15.96 1.61 -17.84
C SER A 65 -17.38 1.83 -17.30
N GLY A 66 -17.94 3.04 -17.45
CA GLY A 66 -19.26 3.38 -16.92
C GLY A 66 -19.34 3.37 -15.39
N ARG A 67 -18.21 3.61 -14.72
CA ARG A 67 -18.08 3.62 -13.25
C ARG A 67 -17.75 5.02 -12.74
N SER A 68 -17.93 5.24 -11.44
CA SER A 68 -17.46 6.47 -10.80
C SER A 68 -15.99 6.35 -10.41
N ALA A 69 -15.23 7.44 -10.55
CA ALA A 69 -13.86 7.52 -10.03
C ALA A 69 -13.82 7.31 -8.51
N SER A 70 -14.89 7.67 -7.79
CA SER A 70 -15.01 7.44 -6.35
C SER A 70 -15.11 5.97 -5.96
N ASP A 71 -15.42 5.07 -6.91
CA ASP A 71 -15.44 3.62 -6.66
C ASP A 71 -14.04 3.01 -6.59
N VAL A 72 -13.01 3.79 -6.91
CA VAL A 72 -11.61 3.38 -6.92
C VAL A 72 -10.90 3.99 -5.72
N THR A 73 -10.43 3.14 -4.83
CA THR A 73 -9.58 3.54 -3.69
C THR A 73 -8.12 3.53 -4.11
N ILE A 74 -7.42 4.66 -3.93
CA ILE A 74 -5.97 4.73 -4.05
C ILE A 74 -5.35 4.27 -2.73
N VAL A 75 -4.54 3.22 -2.79
CA VAL A 75 -3.71 2.76 -1.65
C VAL A 75 -2.26 3.17 -1.92
N ALA A 76 -1.72 4.09 -1.13
CA ALA A 76 -0.32 4.52 -1.25
C ALA A 76 0.61 3.50 -0.60
N VAL A 77 1.49 2.87 -1.39
CA VAL A 77 2.41 1.85 -0.88
C VAL A 77 3.69 2.49 -0.35
N THR A 78 3.92 2.38 0.94
CA THR A 78 5.03 3.03 1.65
C THR A 78 6.14 2.07 2.08
N LYS A 79 6.16 0.85 1.52
CA LYS A 79 7.25 -0.11 1.74
C LYS A 79 8.60 0.55 1.50
N THR A 80 9.59 0.27 2.34
CA THR A 80 10.95 0.87 2.26
C THR A 80 11.05 2.40 2.46
N PHE A 81 9.94 3.10 2.69
CA PHE A 81 9.92 4.53 3.05
C PHE A 81 9.62 4.73 4.53
N GLY A 82 10.08 5.84 5.11
CA GLY A 82 9.82 6.16 6.51
C GLY A 82 8.43 6.77 6.76
N PRO A 83 8.11 7.10 8.02
CA PRO A 83 6.85 7.73 8.41
C PRO A 83 6.54 9.03 7.67
N GLU A 84 7.57 9.79 7.28
CA GLU A 84 7.43 11.05 6.54
C GLU A 84 6.69 10.88 5.20
N ALA A 85 6.92 9.76 4.51
CA ALA A 85 6.25 9.43 3.25
C ALA A 85 4.76 9.15 3.46
N VAL A 86 4.43 8.51 4.58
CA VAL A 86 3.06 8.25 4.99
C VAL A 86 2.36 9.57 5.25
N GLU A 87 2.98 10.46 6.02
CA GLU A 87 2.41 11.76 6.33
C GLU A 87 2.25 12.64 5.08
N GLU A 88 3.21 12.61 4.15
CA GLU A 88 3.08 13.30 2.87
C GLU A 88 1.88 12.78 2.07
N ALA A 89 1.69 11.47 2.00
CA ALA A 89 0.53 10.87 1.35
C ALA A 89 -0.79 11.30 2.00
N VAL A 90 -0.84 11.33 3.34
CA VAL A 90 -2.02 11.77 4.08
C VAL A 90 -2.32 13.25 3.87
N ARG A 91 -1.29 14.11 3.86
CA ARG A 91 -1.45 15.54 3.50
C ARG A 91 -1.93 15.73 2.07
N GLY A 92 -1.53 14.86 1.15
CA GLY A 92 -2.06 14.80 -0.22
C GLY A 92 -3.48 14.23 -0.35
N GLY A 93 -4.14 13.91 0.77
CA GLY A 93 -5.52 13.42 0.81
C GLY A 93 -5.68 11.93 0.55
N ILE A 94 -4.61 11.13 0.60
CA ILE A 94 -4.70 9.67 0.60
C ILE A 94 -4.86 9.18 2.03
N ARG A 95 -5.90 8.41 2.32
CA ARG A 95 -6.12 7.83 3.65
C ARG A 95 -5.69 6.38 3.76
N ASP A 96 -5.57 5.66 2.65
CA ASP A 96 -5.24 4.23 2.62
C ASP A 96 -3.76 4.02 2.33
N ILE A 97 -3.06 3.40 3.27
CA ILE A 97 -1.61 3.21 3.25
C ILE A 97 -1.29 1.72 3.23
N GLY A 98 -0.50 1.28 2.26
CA GLY A 98 -0.14 -0.12 2.02
C GLY A 98 1.27 -0.46 2.51
N GLU A 99 1.37 -1.46 3.37
CA GLU A 99 2.64 -2.05 3.81
C GLU A 99 2.76 -3.51 3.38
N ASN A 100 3.98 -3.92 3.05
CA ASN A 100 4.26 -5.30 2.63
C ASN A 100 4.50 -6.23 3.82
N ARG A 101 4.96 -5.70 4.95
CA ARG A 101 5.41 -6.50 6.10
C ARG A 101 4.86 -5.91 7.39
N VAL A 102 4.42 -6.78 8.29
CA VAL A 102 3.95 -6.38 9.63
C VAL A 102 5.04 -5.66 10.41
N GLN A 103 6.31 -6.05 10.24
CA GLN A 103 7.44 -5.40 10.90
C GLN A 103 7.64 -3.95 10.45
N GLU A 104 7.63 -3.70 9.14
CA GLU A 104 7.74 -2.33 8.59
C GLU A 104 6.59 -1.45 9.08
N PHE A 105 5.38 -2.00 9.18
CA PHE A 105 4.25 -1.32 9.80
C PHE A 105 4.53 -0.99 11.28
N LEU A 106 4.97 -1.95 12.08
CA LEU A 106 5.23 -1.73 13.52
C LEU A 106 6.33 -0.70 13.77
N GLU A 107 7.32 -0.60 12.88
CA GLU A 107 8.40 0.40 12.96
C GLU A 107 7.94 1.82 12.63
N LYS A 108 6.81 1.97 11.90
CA LYS A 108 6.30 3.26 11.43
C LYS A 108 5.05 3.73 12.16
N ALA A 109 4.15 2.82 12.52
CA ALA A 109 2.80 3.16 12.99
C ALA A 109 2.82 4.15 14.16
N ASP A 110 3.68 3.93 15.14
CA ASP A 110 3.79 4.79 16.33
C ASP A 110 4.44 6.16 16.04
N ARG A 111 5.05 6.31 14.85
CA ARG A 111 5.73 7.54 14.40
C ARG A 111 4.91 8.36 13.42
N VAL A 112 3.78 7.83 12.94
CA VAL A 112 2.87 8.56 12.04
C VAL A 112 1.83 9.27 12.89
N SER A 113 1.85 10.60 12.85
CA SER A 113 0.93 11.42 13.66
C SER A 113 -0.45 11.61 13.02
N LEU A 114 -0.55 11.44 11.70
CA LEU A 114 -1.78 11.68 10.94
C LEU A 114 -2.64 10.41 10.84
N ASP A 115 -3.95 10.59 11.00
CA ASP A 115 -4.92 9.50 10.89
C ASP A 115 -4.94 8.90 9.48
N CYS A 116 -4.75 7.58 9.41
CA CYS A 116 -4.74 6.80 8.18
C CYS A 116 -5.15 5.35 8.43
N ARG A 117 -5.57 4.69 7.35
CA ARG A 117 -5.97 3.28 7.33
C ARG A 117 -4.84 2.46 6.78
N TRP A 118 -4.33 1.53 7.59
CA TRP A 118 -3.26 0.64 7.18
C TRP A 118 -3.81 -0.61 6.49
N HIS A 119 -3.22 -0.95 5.35
CA HIS A 119 -3.51 -2.14 4.56
C HIS A 119 -2.26 -3.00 4.52
N LEU A 120 -2.38 -4.28 4.89
CA LEU A 120 -1.32 -5.25 4.66
C LEU A 120 -1.52 -5.83 3.26
N ILE A 121 -0.63 -5.49 2.32
CA ILE A 121 -0.72 -5.91 0.92
C ILE A 121 0.29 -7.00 0.54
N GLY A 122 1.27 -7.26 1.40
CA GLY A 122 2.23 -8.35 1.26
C GLY A 122 1.84 -9.56 2.11
N HIS A 123 2.42 -10.71 1.79
CA HIS A 123 2.09 -11.99 2.42
C HIS A 123 2.13 -11.94 3.95
N LEU A 124 1.02 -12.36 4.58
CA LEU A 124 0.92 -12.49 6.03
C LEU A 124 1.41 -13.87 6.49
N GLN A 125 2.63 -13.91 7.01
CA GLN A 125 3.14 -15.11 7.65
C GLN A 125 2.24 -15.53 8.83
N SER A 126 1.92 -16.83 8.91
CA SER A 126 1.03 -17.39 9.93
C SER A 126 1.42 -17.02 11.38
N ASN A 127 2.72 -16.92 11.68
CA ASN A 127 3.22 -16.56 13.01
C ASN A 127 3.08 -15.06 13.34
N LYS A 128 2.70 -14.22 12.37
CA LYS A 128 2.48 -12.77 12.55
C LYS A 128 1.01 -12.40 12.67
N VAL A 129 0.07 -13.34 12.55
CA VAL A 129 -1.38 -13.10 12.68
C VAL A 129 -1.71 -12.31 13.96
N ASN A 130 -1.17 -12.73 15.11
CA ASN A 130 -1.39 -12.07 16.39
C ASN A 130 -0.82 -10.64 16.48
N LYS A 131 0.15 -10.30 15.61
CA LYS A 131 0.71 -8.95 15.51
C LYS A 131 -0.09 -8.07 14.53
N ALA A 132 -0.82 -8.67 13.60
CA ALA A 132 -1.57 -7.96 12.57
C ALA A 132 -3.04 -7.70 12.96
N ILE A 133 -3.68 -8.63 13.68
CA ILE A 133 -5.11 -8.55 13.98
C ILE A 133 -5.48 -7.25 14.71
N GLY A 134 -6.48 -6.54 14.19
CA GLY A 134 -6.97 -5.26 14.73
C GLY A 134 -6.03 -4.06 14.52
N ARG A 135 -4.90 -4.22 13.84
CA ARG A 135 -3.96 -3.12 13.52
C ARG A 135 -4.03 -2.65 12.07
N PHE A 136 -4.59 -3.49 11.20
CA PHE A 136 -4.84 -3.14 9.80
C PHE A 136 -6.34 -2.97 9.60
N ALA A 137 -6.72 -1.96 8.82
CA ALA A 137 -8.08 -1.83 8.32
C ALA A 137 -8.42 -3.00 7.38
N MET A 138 -7.43 -3.48 6.61
CA MET A 138 -7.61 -4.59 5.69
C MET A 138 -6.32 -5.40 5.47
N ILE A 139 -6.45 -6.73 5.41
CA ILE A 139 -5.37 -7.65 4.99
C ILE A 139 -5.73 -8.19 3.60
N GLN A 140 -4.94 -7.84 2.58
CA GLN A 140 -5.27 -8.12 1.18
C GLN A 140 -4.64 -9.41 0.62
N SER A 141 -3.86 -10.11 1.44
CA SER A 141 -2.99 -11.22 1.01
C SER A 141 -3.41 -12.56 1.61
N VAL A 142 -4.71 -12.80 1.84
CA VAL A 142 -5.17 -14.07 2.41
C VAL A 142 -5.27 -15.11 1.30
N ASP A 143 -4.33 -16.06 1.28
CA ASP A 143 -4.16 -17.03 0.19
C ASP A 143 -4.66 -18.45 0.53
N SER A 144 -5.08 -18.69 1.76
CA SER A 144 -5.40 -20.05 2.24
C SER A 144 -6.47 -20.07 3.31
N VAL A 145 -7.26 -21.15 3.31
CA VAL A 145 -8.27 -21.42 4.35
C VAL A 145 -7.62 -21.52 5.73
N ALA A 146 -6.41 -22.09 5.79
CA ALA A 146 -5.65 -22.19 7.04
C ALA A 146 -5.30 -20.80 7.62
N LEU A 147 -4.86 -19.85 6.78
CA LEU A 147 -4.58 -18.49 7.22
C LEU A 147 -5.86 -17.75 7.62
N ALA A 148 -6.94 -17.88 6.83
CA ALA A 148 -8.24 -17.31 7.16
C ALA A 148 -8.78 -17.84 8.52
N GLY A 149 -8.65 -19.15 8.77
CA GLY A 149 -9.04 -19.77 10.03
C GLY A 149 -8.22 -19.28 11.23
N LYS A 150 -6.92 -19.05 11.05
CA LYS A 150 -6.06 -18.46 12.09
C LYS A 150 -6.46 -17.02 12.39
N LEU A 151 -6.72 -16.21 11.37
CA LEU A 151 -7.22 -14.84 11.53
C LEU A 151 -8.56 -14.80 12.25
N GLY A 152 -9.50 -15.65 11.86
CA GLY A 152 -10.82 -15.75 12.49
C GLY A 152 -10.74 -16.17 13.96
N ARG A 153 -9.87 -17.14 14.29
CA ARG A 153 -9.64 -17.55 15.69
C ARG A 153 -9.03 -16.43 16.52
N ALA A 154 -7.97 -15.80 16.02
CA ALA A 154 -7.31 -14.70 16.71
C ALA A 154 -8.24 -13.48 16.90
N GLY A 155 -9.08 -13.19 15.91
CA GLY A 155 -10.11 -12.16 16.01
C GLY A 155 -11.14 -12.49 17.09
N LYS A 156 -11.68 -13.72 17.10
CA LYS A 156 -12.64 -14.19 18.11
C LYS A 156 -12.07 -14.13 19.53
N GLU A 157 -10.85 -14.61 19.74
CA GLU A 157 -10.17 -14.60 21.06
C GLU A 157 -9.98 -13.19 21.61
N ARG A 158 -9.85 -12.19 20.74
CA ARG A 158 -9.60 -10.79 21.11
C ARG A 158 -10.83 -9.88 21.01
N GLY A 159 -11.95 -10.39 20.53
CA GLY A 159 -13.14 -9.58 20.24
C GLY A 159 -12.91 -8.56 19.11
N LEU A 160 -12.03 -8.86 18.15
CA LEU A 160 -11.66 -7.96 17.06
C LEU A 160 -12.12 -8.48 15.71
N THR A 161 -12.46 -7.55 14.81
CA THR A 161 -12.75 -7.82 13.41
C THR A 161 -11.70 -7.14 12.51
N THR A 162 -11.34 -7.78 11.41
CA THR A 162 -10.42 -7.20 10.41
C THR A 162 -10.90 -7.64 9.03
N ASP A 163 -11.05 -6.68 8.12
CA ASP A 163 -11.45 -6.98 6.75
C ASP A 163 -10.32 -7.71 6.01
N ILE A 164 -10.70 -8.63 5.13
CA ILE A 164 -9.74 -9.38 4.32
C ILE A 164 -10.13 -9.38 2.85
N LEU A 165 -9.13 -9.47 1.98
CA LEU A 165 -9.31 -9.91 0.59
C LEU A 165 -8.63 -11.27 0.42
N VAL A 166 -9.28 -12.13 -0.38
CA VAL A 166 -8.67 -13.39 -0.80
C VAL A 166 -7.76 -13.11 -1.98
N GLU A 167 -6.50 -13.49 -1.85
CA GLU A 167 -5.53 -13.41 -2.94
C GLU A 167 -5.72 -14.60 -3.88
N VAL A 168 -5.88 -14.30 -5.16
CA VAL A 168 -6.02 -15.29 -6.23
C VAL A 168 -4.87 -15.09 -7.21
N ASN A 169 -4.14 -16.16 -7.48
CA ASN A 169 -3.14 -16.17 -8.54
C ASN A 169 -3.86 -16.25 -9.90
N THR A 170 -3.65 -15.24 -10.74
CA THR A 170 -4.24 -15.14 -12.07
C THR A 170 -3.24 -15.35 -13.21
N SER A 171 -1.95 -15.59 -12.92
CA SER A 171 -0.92 -15.81 -13.95
C SER A 171 -0.78 -17.28 -14.37
N GLY A 172 -1.29 -18.22 -13.59
CA GLY A 172 -1.18 -19.65 -13.90
C GLY A 172 0.23 -20.22 -13.74
N GLU A 173 1.14 -19.43 -13.15
CA GLU A 173 2.47 -19.86 -12.69
C GLU A 173 2.43 -20.31 -11.24
#